data_AF-A0A194PZU6-F1
#
_entry.id   AF-A0A194PZU6-F1
#
_cell.length_a   1.000
_cell.length_b   1.000
_cell.length_c   1.000
_cell.angle_alpha   90.00
_cell.angle_beta   90.00
_cell.angle_gamma   90.00
#
_symmetry.space_group_name_H-M   'P 1'
#
loop_
_entity.id
_entity.type
_entity.pdbx_description
1 polymer ?
#
loop_
_entity_poly.entity_id
_entity_poly.type
_entity_poly.pdbx_seq_one_letter_code
_entity_poly.pdbx_strand_id
1 'polypeptide(L)'
;MVSYFTVDSISEVTNFQKEISNMMHGLGDNPNPNAATVVLVESIVLNQLRSMLQEAFNLSMNRGAKVITNYEIIYLMRKNKLKMKRLYDYQKKLDHIDKTRQGT
;
A
#
# COMPACT_ATOMS: atom_id res chain seq x y z
N MET A 1 -14.41 17.11 -20.46
CA MET A 1 -15.26 16.09 -19.80
C MET A 1 -14.73 15.94 -18.38
N VAL A 2 -15.36 16.62 -17.42
CA VAL A 2 -14.96 16.60 -16.01
C VAL A 2 -15.63 15.36 -15.40
N SER A 3 -14.81 14.46 -14.86
CA SER A 3 -15.25 13.14 -14.39
C SER A 3 -16.12 13.27 -13.15
N TYR A 4 -17.28 12.61 -13.20
CA TYR A 4 -18.41 12.78 -12.31
C TYR A 4 -18.17 12.12 -10.94
N PHE A 5 -18.76 12.74 -9.91
CA PHE A 5 -18.95 12.25 -8.54
C PHE A 5 -17.82 12.51 -7.54
N THR A 6 -17.49 13.80 -7.39
CA THR A 6 -16.85 14.40 -6.20
C THR A 6 -17.74 14.29 -4.94
N VAL A 7 -17.10 14.34 -3.73
CA VAL A 7 -17.59 14.75 -2.38
C VAL A 7 -17.03 13.75 -1.33
N ASP A 8 -16.20 14.04 -0.32
CA ASP A 8 -15.68 15.27 0.32
C ASP A 8 -14.31 15.00 0.98
N SER A 9 -13.32 15.87 0.79
CA SER A 9 -12.43 16.41 1.85
C SER A 9 -11.30 17.26 1.23
N ILE A 10 -10.98 18.35 1.91
CA ILE A 10 -10.12 19.45 1.50
C ILE A 10 -8.66 18.99 1.39
N SER A 11 -8.23 18.64 0.18
CA SER A 11 -6.83 18.57 -0.28
C SER A 11 -6.87 18.17 -1.77
N GLU A 12 -5.80 18.40 -2.53
CA GLU A 12 -5.68 17.81 -3.87
C GLU A 12 -6.01 16.32 -3.76
N VAL A 13 -7.07 15.86 -4.43
CA VAL A 13 -7.45 14.44 -4.44
C VAL A 13 -6.35 13.73 -5.21
N THR A 14 -5.39 13.17 -4.48
CA THR A 14 -4.39 12.27 -5.04
C THR A 14 -5.13 11.10 -5.65
N ASN A 15 -5.10 11.03 -6.98
CA ASN A 15 -5.76 10.00 -7.77
C ASN A 15 -4.74 8.91 -8.12
N PHE A 16 -5.04 7.65 -7.77
CA PHE A 16 -4.16 6.49 -8.01
C PHE A 16 -4.65 5.56 -9.12
N GLN A 17 -5.63 5.99 -9.92
CA GLN A 17 -6.27 5.15 -10.93
C GLN A 17 -5.27 4.66 -12.00
N LYS A 18 -4.31 5.50 -12.39
CA LYS A 18 -3.31 5.13 -13.39
C LYS A 18 -2.36 4.06 -12.86
N GLU A 19 -1.89 4.21 -11.63
CA GLU A 19 -1.02 3.26 -10.93
C GLU A 19 -1.74 1.93 -10.72
N ILE A 20 -3.00 1.98 -10.28
CA ILE A 20 -3.84 0.78 -10.10
C ILE A 20 -4.04 0.08 -11.45
N SER A 21 -4.36 0.81 -12.51
CA SER A 21 -4.47 0.24 -13.86
C SER A 21 -3.17 -0.43 -14.31
N ASN A 22 -2.03 0.20 -14.06
CA ASN A 22 -0.72 -0.36 -14.39
C ASN A 22 -0.40 -1.61 -13.55
N MET A 23 -0.79 -1.64 -12.28
CA MET A 23 -0.65 -2.82 -11.43
C MET A 23 -1.54 -3.97 -11.93
N MET A 24 -2.80 -3.69 -12.28
CA MET A 24 -3.72 -4.70 -12.84
C MET A 24 -3.19 -5.29 -14.15
N HIS A 25 -2.62 -4.45 -15.02
CA HIS A 25 -1.94 -4.91 -16.23
C HIS A 25 -0.70 -5.76 -15.90
N GLY A 26 0.20 -5.23 -15.07
CA GLY A 26 1.50 -5.84 -14.77
C GLY A 26 1.43 -7.12 -13.93
N LEU A 27 0.38 -7.28 -13.13
CA LEU A 27 0.12 -8.49 -12.33
C LEU A 27 -0.68 -9.54 -13.10
N GLY A 28 -1.15 -9.23 -14.31
CA GLY A 28 -1.85 -10.16 -15.19
C GLY A 28 -3.36 -10.25 -15.00
N ASP A 29 -4.00 -9.26 -14.35
CA ASP A 29 -5.46 -9.25 -14.14
C ASP A 29 -6.20 -8.91 -15.44
N ASN A 30 -6.02 -7.69 -15.96
CA ASN A 30 -6.59 -7.24 -17.23
C ASN A 30 -5.70 -6.15 -17.83
N PRO A 31 -5.27 -6.27 -19.10
CA PRO A 31 -4.41 -5.27 -19.73
C PRO A 31 -5.08 -3.89 -19.92
N ASN A 32 -6.42 -3.85 -20.01
CA ASN A 32 -7.21 -2.63 -20.16
C ASN A 32 -8.41 -2.68 -19.19
N PRO A 33 -8.18 -2.45 -17.88
CA PRO A 33 -9.24 -2.54 -16.89
C PRO A 33 -10.28 -1.43 -17.08
N ASN A 34 -11.55 -1.75 -16.83
CA ASN A 34 -12.62 -0.76 -16.87
C ASN A 34 -12.39 0.33 -15.81
N ALA A 35 -12.55 1.61 -16.18
CA ALA A 35 -12.40 2.75 -15.28
C ALA A 35 -13.23 2.61 -13.99
N ALA A 36 -14.48 2.12 -14.09
CA ALA A 36 -15.32 1.89 -12.91
C ALA A 36 -14.73 0.85 -11.95
N THR A 37 -14.08 -0.20 -12.49
CA THR A 37 -13.39 -1.22 -11.69
C THR A 37 -12.17 -0.64 -11.00
N VAL A 38 -11.39 0.19 -11.69
CA VAL A 38 -10.21 0.85 -11.12
C VAL A 38 -10.60 1.74 -9.93
N VAL A 39 -11.67 2.54 -10.06
CA VAL A 39 -12.21 3.38 -8.98
C VAL A 39 -12.67 2.53 -7.78
N LEU A 40 -13.32 1.38 -8.05
CA LEU A 40 -13.74 0.47 -6.99
C LEU A 40 -12.53 -0.14 -6.27
N VAL A 41 -11.51 -0.59 -7.00
CA VAL A 41 -10.27 -1.13 -6.42
C VAL A 41 -9.57 -0.08 -5.57
N GLU A 42 -9.48 1.16 -6.04
CA GLU A 42 -8.93 2.29 -5.28
C GLU A 42 -9.63 2.45 -3.92
N SER A 43 -10.97 2.43 -3.93
CA SER A 43 -11.78 2.55 -2.71
C SER A 43 -11.56 1.37 -1.75
N ILE A 44 -11.47 0.16 -2.28
CA ILE A 44 -11.21 -1.05 -1.48
C ILE A 44 -9.82 -0.97 -0.83
N VAL A 45 -8.79 -0.62 -1.60
CA VAL A 45 -7.41 -0.52 -1.11
C VAL A 45 -7.31 0.57 -0.04
N LEU A 46 -7.94 1.73 -0.24
CA LEU A 46 -7.96 2.80 0.76
C LEU A 46 -8.58 2.34 2.09
N ASN A 47 -9.72 1.64 2.03
CA ASN A 47 -10.37 1.12 3.23
C ASN A 47 -9.55 0.03 3.93
N GLN A 48 -8.87 -0.83 3.18
CA GLN A 48 -7.95 -1.82 3.73
C GLN A 48 -6.75 -1.18 4.41
N LEU A 49 -6.15 -0.14 3.80
CA LEU A 49 -5.04 0.61 4.38
C LEU A 49 -5.44 1.32 5.68
N ARG A 50 -6.61 1.97 5.70
CA ARG A 50 -7.16 2.60 6.92
C ARG A 50 -7.33 1.59 8.05
N SER A 51 -7.92 0.43 7.74
CA SER A 51 -8.11 -0.64 8.71
C SER A 51 -6.78 -1.18 9.23
N MET A 52 -5.80 -1.37 8.34
CA MET A 52 -4.45 -1.84 8.69
C MET A 52 -3.73 -0.84 9.60
N LEU A 53 -3.80 0.46 9.31
CA LEU A 53 -3.18 1.50 10.14
C LEU A 53 -3.84 1.60 11.52
N GLN A 54 -5.16 1.44 11.60
CA GLN A 54 -5.86 1.41 12.88
C GLN A 54 -5.42 0.21 13.73
N GLU A 55 -5.29 -0.97 13.14
CA GLU A 55 -4.82 -2.17 13.85
C GLU A 55 -3.35 -2.00 14.28
N ALA A 56 -2.51 -1.45 13.40
CA ALA A 56 -1.11 -1.15 13.71
C ALA A 56 -0.99 -0.15 14.88
N PHE A 57 -1.79 0.91 14.89
CA PHE A 57 -1.82 1.88 15.97
C PHE A 57 -2.22 1.23 17.30
N ASN A 58 -3.25 0.39 17.30
CA ASN A 58 -3.68 -0.31 18.51
C ASN A 58 -2.56 -1.22 19.05
N LEU A 59 -1.82 -1.89 18.17
CA LEU A 59 -0.65 -2.70 18.54
C LEU A 59 0.49 -1.86 19.12
N SER A 60 0.79 -0.69 18.55
CA SER A 60 1.81 0.20 19.09
C SER A 60 1.43 0.72 20.48
N MET A 61 0.16 1.10 20.66
CA MET A 61 -0.39 1.52 21.96
C MET A 61 -0.27 0.40 23.01
N ASN A 62 -0.61 -0.83 22.65
CA ASN A 62 -0.50 -1.99 23.54
C ASN A 62 0.95 -2.27 23.97
N ARG A 63 1.93 -1.93 23.14
CA ARG A 63 3.36 -1.99 23.48
C ARG A 63 3.82 -0.79 24.34
N GLY A 64 2.98 0.24 24.50
CA GLY A 64 3.33 1.49 25.16
C GLY A 64 4.07 2.50 24.28
N ALA A 65 4.13 2.27 22.96
CA ALA A 65 4.77 3.17 22.01
C ALA A 65 3.74 4.06 21.30
N LYS A 66 4.01 5.37 21.21
CA LYS A 66 3.09 6.33 20.57
C LYS A 66 3.24 6.45 19.04
N VAL A 67 4.14 5.67 18.46
CA VAL A 67 4.49 5.74 17.03
C VAL A 67 4.43 4.32 16.45
N ILE A 68 3.83 4.20 15.27
CA ILE A 68 3.83 2.98 14.47
C ILE A 68 5.23 2.81 13.89
N THR A 69 5.87 1.69 14.18
CA THR A 69 7.15 1.31 13.58
C THR A 69 6.94 0.13 12.61
N ASN A 70 8.01 -0.31 11.96
CA ASN A 70 8.01 -1.51 11.13
C ASN A 70 7.56 -2.76 11.90
N TYR A 71 7.73 -2.80 13.23
CA TYR A 71 7.31 -3.92 14.07
C TYR A 71 5.81 -4.20 13.95
N GLU A 72 4.96 -3.16 14.00
CA GLU A 72 3.51 -3.33 13.93
C GLU A 72 3.09 -4.01 12.62
N ILE A 73 3.65 -3.56 11.50
CA ILE A 73 3.33 -4.10 10.17
C ILE A 73 3.82 -5.54 10.02
N ILE A 74 5.04 -5.84 10.48
CA ILE A 74 5.59 -7.21 10.53
C ILE A 74 4.70 -8.12 11.38
N TYR A 75 4.23 -7.61 12.53
CA TYR A 75 3.36 -8.36 13.42
C TYR A 75 2.00 -8.63 12.78
N LEU A 76 1.37 -7.67 12.12
CA LEU A 76 0.11 -7.88 11.39
C LEU A 76 0.24 -8.98 10.33
N MET A 77 1.35 -8.97 9.58
CA MET A 77 1.59 -9.89 8.47
C MET A 77 2.08 -11.29 8.89
N ARG A 78 2.38 -11.51 10.19
CA ARG A 78 3.03 -12.72 10.74
C ARG A 78 2.37 -14.05 10.37
N LYS A 79 1.05 -14.04 10.13
CA LYS A 79 0.28 -15.26 9.81
C LYS A 79 0.67 -15.84 8.45
N ASN A 80 1.13 -15.01 7.50
CA ASN A 80 1.49 -15.46 6.16
C ASN A 80 3.02 -15.45 5.97
N LYS A 81 3.65 -16.60 6.25
CA LYS A 81 5.11 -16.77 6.16
C LYS A 81 5.67 -16.51 4.75
N LEU A 82 4.92 -16.83 3.69
CA LEU A 82 5.35 -16.60 2.31
C LEU A 82 5.36 -15.11 1.95
N LYS A 83 4.30 -14.37 2.31
CA LYS A 83 4.26 -12.91 2.11
C LYS A 83 5.34 -12.21 2.95
N MET A 84 5.59 -12.68 4.17
CA MET A 84 6.67 -12.18 5.02
C MET A 84 8.04 -12.38 4.39
N LYS A 85 8.32 -13.56 3.83
CA LYS A 85 9.57 -13.82 3.11
C LYS A 85 9.73 -12.89 1.92
N ARG A 86 8.68 -12.70 1.12
CA ARG A 86 8.69 -11.77 -0.03
C ARG A 86 9.00 -10.33 0.38
N LEU A 87 8.43 -9.86 1.50
CA LEU A 87 8.69 -8.53 2.05
C LEU A 87 10.16 -8.39 2.48
N TYR A 88 10.69 -9.39 3.18
CA TYR A 88 12.09 -9.41 3.61
C TYR A 88 13.06 -9.40 2.42
N ASP A 89 12.83 -10.27 1.42
CA ASP A 89 13.66 -10.34 0.21
C ASP A 89 13.62 -9.02 -0.58
N TYR A 90 12.46 -8.35 -0.61
CA TYR A 90 12.31 -7.03 -1.23
C TYR A 90 13.12 -5.96 -0.49
N GLN A 91 13.02 -5.87 0.84
CA GLN A 91 13.78 -4.92 1.63
C GLN A 91 15.29 -5.12 1.45
N LYS A 92 15.76 -6.37 1.48
CA LYS A 92 17.17 -6.69 1.26
C LYS A 92 17.65 -6.19 -0.11
N LYS A 93 16.85 -6.34 -1.17
CA LYS A 93 17.18 -5.84 -2.51
C LYS A 93 17.25 -4.31 -2.55
N LEU A 94 16.33 -3.61 -1.89
CA LEU A 94 16.38 -2.15 -1.79
C LEU A 94 17.66 -1.69 -1.10
N ASP A 95 18.03 -2.30 0.03
CA ASP A 95 19.26 -1.97 0.76
C ASP A 95 20.52 -2.16 -0.11
N HIS A 96 20.55 -3.19 -0.96
CA HIS A 96 21.64 -3.41 -1.91
C HIS A 96 21.70 -2.32 -2.98
N ILE A 97 20.55 -1.90 -3.53
CA ILE A 97 20.46 -0.84 -4.52
C ILE A 97 20.94 0.49 -3.93
N ASP A 98 20.51 0.83 -2.71
CA ASP A 98 20.88 2.08 -2.05
C ASP A 98 22.37 2.15 -1.73
N LYS A 99 22.97 1.05 -1.27
CA LYS A 99 24.43 0.96 -1.08
C LYS A 99 25.20 1.13 -2.39
N THR A 100 24.69 0.59 -3.48
CA THR A 100 25.32 0.71 -4.80
C THR A 100 25.27 2.15 -5.30
N ARG A 101 24.19 2.89 -5.03
CA ARG A 101 24.02 4.30 -5.38
C ARG A 101 24.89 5.25 -4.57
N GLN A 102 25.20 4.91 -3.31
CA GLN A 102 26.05 5.71 -2.43
C GLN A 102 27.56 5.45 -2.66
N GLY A 103 27.91 4.39 -3.39
CA GLY A 103 29.29 4.01 -3.71
C GLY A 103 29.87 4.62 -4.99
N THR A 104 29.20 5.61 -5.57
CA THR A 104 29.66 6.45 -6.70
C THR A 104 29.60 7.92 -6.31
#